data_AF-A0A8S3RJG2-F1
#
_entry.id   AF-A0A8S3RJG2-F1
#
_cell.length_a   1.000
_cell.length_b   1.000
_cell.length_c   1.000
_cell.angle_alpha   90.00
_cell.angle_beta   90.00
_cell.angle_gamma   90.00
#
_symmetry.space_group_name_H-M   'P 1'
#
loop_
_entity.id
_entity.type
_entity.pdbx_description
1 polymer ?
#
loop_
_entity_poly.entity_id
_entity_poly.type
_entity_poly.pdbx_seq_one_letter_code
_entity_poly.pdbx_strand_id
1 'polypeptide(L)'
;MIDNKLKEKIDEVKTEVKNELDVMKSQINSLEKKVSDKDTDSLRQSNTRNRFIIKNLSFDERELTEDELTKHKVKGMLRDGLGLANVDIKSVHRKESRGALPGIVVVETSNMENKKEVMKNKSKLKSSRQFEKVYIENDMPLETRNFQNAMRTVLKEMGKDKDYKFAGSRLLAKRT
;
A
#
# COMPACT_ATOMS: atom_id res chain seq x y z
N MET A 1 15.91 -13.04 -61.50
CA MET A 1 16.57 -13.47 -60.24
C MET A 1 16.70 -12.34 -59.22
N ILE A 2 16.93 -11.09 -59.64
CA ILE A 2 17.09 -9.94 -58.72
C ILE A 2 15.79 -9.60 -57.98
N ASP A 3 14.62 -9.69 -58.64
CA ASP A 3 13.33 -9.31 -58.05
C ASP A 3 12.85 -10.21 -56.91
N ASN A 4 13.15 -11.52 -56.96
CA ASN A 4 12.80 -12.45 -55.87
C ASN A 4 13.62 -12.15 -54.62
N LYS A 5 14.91 -11.85 -54.79
CA LYS A 5 15.82 -11.50 -53.69
C LYS A 5 15.47 -10.16 -53.05
N LEU A 6 14.89 -9.24 -53.84
CA LEU A 6 14.37 -7.97 -53.35
C LEU A 6 13.08 -8.16 -52.54
N LYS A 7 12.17 -9.04 -53.01
CA LYS A 7 10.94 -9.40 -52.29
C LYS A 7 11.23 -10.04 -50.94
N GLU A 8 12.14 -11.02 -50.89
CA GLU A 8 12.53 -11.68 -49.64
C GLU A 8 13.05 -10.66 -48.62
N LYS A 9 13.92 -9.74 -49.03
CA LYS A 9 14.39 -8.66 -48.15
C LYS A 9 13.29 -7.72 -47.68
N ILE A 10 12.32 -7.40 -48.53
CA ILE A 10 11.18 -6.54 -48.14
C ILE A 10 10.30 -7.25 -47.09
N ASP A 11 10.07 -8.54 -47.25
CA ASP A 11 9.26 -9.31 -46.30
C ASP A 11 9.99 -9.53 -44.98
N GLU A 12 11.31 -9.73 -45.02
CA GLU A 12 12.16 -9.82 -43.83
C GLU A 12 12.13 -8.50 -43.03
N VAL A 13 12.32 -7.35 -43.70
CA VAL A 13 12.23 -6.01 -43.09
C VAL A 13 10.82 -5.74 -42.54
N LYS A 14 9.75 -6.12 -43.25
CA LYS A 14 8.38 -5.98 -42.73
C LYS A 14 8.15 -6.78 -41.45
N THR A 15 8.73 -7.97 -41.38
CA THR A 15 8.56 -8.87 -40.22
C THR A 15 9.32 -8.32 -39.01
N GLU A 16 10.53 -7.81 -39.24
CA GLU A 16 11.35 -7.17 -38.22
C GLU A 16 10.67 -5.90 -37.66
N VAL A 17 10.18 -5.02 -38.55
CA VAL A 17 9.42 -3.82 -38.15
C VAL A 17 8.16 -4.18 -37.37
N LYS A 18 7.45 -5.25 -37.75
CA LYS A 18 6.24 -5.68 -37.03
C LYS A 18 6.57 -6.17 -35.61
N ASN A 19 7.64 -6.93 -35.45
CA ASN A 19 8.09 -7.40 -34.14
C ASN A 19 8.51 -6.24 -33.24
N GLU A 20 9.26 -5.26 -33.77
CA GLU A 20 9.62 -4.05 -33.02
C GLU A 20 8.40 -3.24 -32.60
N LEU A 21 7.40 -3.10 -33.48
CA LEU A 21 6.14 -2.41 -33.15
C LEU A 21 5.36 -3.12 -32.03
N ASP A 22 5.33 -4.45 -32.03
CA ASP A 22 4.64 -5.20 -30.98
C ASP A 22 5.38 -5.11 -29.63
N VAL A 23 6.72 -5.09 -29.65
CA VAL A 23 7.53 -4.81 -28.45
C VAL A 23 7.26 -3.40 -27.94
N MET A 24 7.25 -2.38 -28.80
CA MET A 24 6.94 -1.00 -28.40
C MET A 24 5.54 -0.88 -27.82
N LYS A 25 4.51 -1.50 -28.41
CA LYS A 25 3.15 -1.52 -27.85
C LYS A 25 3.11 -2.15 -26.47
N SER A 26 3.83 -3.25 -26.25
CA SER A 26 3.91 -3.90 -24.94
C SER A 26 4.55 -2.98 -23.88
N GLN A 27 5.58 -2.22 -24.27
CA GLN A 27 6.24 -1.25 -23.41
C GLN A 27 5.34 -0.05 -23.11
N ILE A 28 4.62 0.47 -24.10
CA ILE A 28 3.64 1.55 -23.94
C ILE A 28 2.56 1.11 -22.95
N ASN A 29 1.96 -0.07 -23.13
CA ASN A 29 0.95 -0.59 -22.20
C ASN A 29 1.49 -0.75 -20.77
N SER A 30 2.75 -1.19 -20.62
CA SER A 30 3.41 -1.30 -19.31
C SER A 30 3.64 0.07 -18.67
N LEU A 31 4.03 1.07 -19.47
CA LEU A 31 4.26 2.44 -19.02
C LEU A 31 2.95 3.14 -18.67
N GLU A 32 1.91 3.01 -19.48
CA GLU A 32 0.57 3.54 -19.21
C GLU A 32 0.01 2.98 -17.90
N LYS A 33 0.17 1.66 -17.67
CA LYS A 33 -0.21 1.04 -16.38
C LYS A 33 0.58 1.66 -15.22
N LYS A 34 1.91 1.81 -15.35
CA LYS A 34 2.76 2.44 -14.33
C LYS A 34 2.45 3.91 -14.08
N VAL A 35 2.04 4.66 -15.10
CA VAL A 35 1.66 6.08 -15.00
C VAL A 35 0.31 6.20 -14.31
N SER A 36 -0.68 5.40 -14.70
CA SER A 36 -1.99 5.32 -14.03
C SER A 36 -1.84 4.98 -12.53
N ASP A 37 -0.96 4.03 -12.20
CA ASP A 37 -0.67 3.65 -10.82
C ASP A 37 0.05 4.78 -10.04
N LYS A 38 0.90 5.57 -10.70
CA LYS A 38 1.60 6.71 -10.09
C LYS A 38 0.70 7.93 -9.90
N ASP A 39 -0.17 8.25 -10.84
CA ASP A 39 -1.09 9.39 -10.75
C ASP A 39 -2.15 9.13 -9.67
N THR A 40 -2.63 7.89 -9.56
CA THR A 40 -3.49 7.48 -8.44
C THR A 40 -2.76 7.51 -7.11
N ASP A 41 -1.50 7.04 -7.03
CA ASP A 41 -0.72 7.13 -5.79
C ASP A 41 -0.37 8.59 -5.42
N SER A 42 -0.22 9.50 -6.39
CA SER A 42 0.11 10.92 -6.16
C SER A 42 -1.10 11.73 -5.68
N LEU A 43 -2.28 11.52 -6.28
CA LEU A 43 -3.56 12.03 -5.75
C LEU A 43 -3.90 11.41 -4.39
N ARG A 44 -3.53 10.13 -4.17
CA ARG A 44 -3.68 9.50 -2.86
C ARG A 44 -2.72 10.13 -1.84
N GLN A 45 -1.46 10.37 -2.13
CA GLN A 45 -0.49 10.96 -1.19
C GLN A 45 -0.93 12.32 -0.62
N SER A 46 -1.71 13.11 -1.37
CA SER A 46 -2.23 14.42 -0.96
C SER A 46 -3.16 14.40 0.26
N ASN A 47 -3.86 13.30 0.55
CA ASN A 47 -4.88 13.29 1.62
C ASN A 47 -4.79 12.06 2.55
N THR A 48 -3.66 11.90 3.25
CA THR A 48 -3.48 10.89 4.33
C THR A 48 -4.39 11.15 5.54
N ARG A 49 -5.04 12.31 5.60
CA ARG A 49 -5.85 12.77 6.74
C ARG A 49 -6.92 11.77 7.13
N ASN A 50 -7.62 11.18 6.16
CA ASN A 50 -8.69 10.20 6.38
C ASN A 50 -8.20 8.74 6.21
N ARG A 51 -6.89 8.51 6.12
CA ARG A 51 -6.35 7.17 5.90
C ARG A 51 -5.65 6.58 7.11
N PHE A 52 -5.74 5.26 7.22
CA PHE A 52 -4.96 4.48 8.17
C PHE A 52 -4.46 3.20 7.50
N ILE A 53 -3.44 2.61 8.12
CA ILE A 53 -2.77 1.41 7.62
C ILE A 53 -3.03 0.27 8.60
N ILE A 54 -3.36 -0.90 8.06
CA ILE A 54 -3.44 -2.15 8.80
C ILE A 54 -2.25 -3.02 8.35
N LYS A 55 -1.48 -3.50 9.32
CA LYS A 55 -0.35 -4.41 9.11
C LYS A 55 -0.68 -5.79 9.65
N ASN A 56 -0.12 -6.81 9.01
CA ASN A 56 -0.25 -8.21 9.41
C ASN A 56 -1.69 -8.76 9.37
N LEU A 57 -2.59 -8.11 8.64
CA LEU A 57 -3.91 -8.67 8.38
C LEU A 57 -3.74 -9.81 7.38
N SER A 58 -4.14 -11.03 7.77
CA SER A 58 -4.12 -12.21 6.91
C SER A 58 -4.76 -11.91 5.55
N PHE A 59 -4.42 -12.67 4.52
CA PHE A 59 -5.00 -12.51 3.19
C PHE A 59 -5.17 -13.87 2.53
N ASP A 60 -6.19 -13.95 1.67
CA ASP A 60 -6.33 -14.95 0.63
C ASP A 60 -5.80 -14.33 -0.68
N GLU A 61 -5.18 -15.11 -1.57
CA GLU A 61 -4.63 -14.60 -2.84
C GLU A 61 -5.68 -13.87 -3.69
N ARG A 62 -6.96 -14.27 -3.57
CA ARG A 62 -8.09 -13.60 -4.24
C ARG A 62 -8.29 -12.15 -3.78
N GLU A 63 -7.88 -11.80 -2.56
CA GLU A 63 -7.95 -10.43 -2.03
C GLU A 63 -6.99 -9.47 -2.75
N LEU A 64 -5.99 -9.96 -3.51
CA LEU A 64 -5.06 -9.10 -4.27
C LEU A 64 -5.70 -8.50 -5.51
N THR A 65 -6.68 -9.18 -6.09
CA THR A 65 -7.41 -8.72 -7.29
C THR A 65 -8.79 -8.14 -6.95
N GLU A 66 -9.32 -8.45 -5.76
CA GLU A 66 -10.67 -8.06 -5.34
C GLU A 66 -10.64 -7.19 -4.06
N ASP A 67 -10.62 -5.87 -4.25
CA ASP A 67 -10.62 -4.89 -3.14
C ASP A 67 -11.87 -5.03 -2.24
N GLU A 68 -13.00 -5.52 -2.76
CA GLU A 68 -14.24 -5.72 -1.98
C GLU A 68 -14.12 -6.83 -0.93
N LEU A 69 -13.37 -7.90 -1.21
CA LEU A 69 -13.08 -8.95 -0.22
C LEU A 69 -12.23 -8.37 0.93
N THR A 70 -11.19 -7.59 0.57
CA THR A 70 -10.37 -6.89 1.57
C THR A 70 -11.22 -5.92 2.39
N LYS A 71 -12.12 -5.16 1.76
CA LYS A 71 -13.04 -4.24 2.43
C LYS A 71 -13.98 -4.96 3.39
N HIS A 72 -14.56 -6.09 3.01
CA HIS A 72 -15.39 -6.91 3.88
C HIS A 72 -14.62 -7.37 5.13
N LYS A 73 -13.38 -7.85 4.94
CA LYS A 73 -12.50 -8.30 6.03
C LYS A 73 -12.14 -7.18 6.98
N VAL A 74 -11.81 -5.99 6.46
CA VAL A 74 -11.55 -4.80 7.27
C VAL A 74 -12.79 -4.43 8.08
N LYS A 75 -13.99 -4.43 7.48
CA LYS A 75 -15.24 -4.16 8.22
C LYS A 75 -15.48 -5.18 9.33
N GLY A 76 -15.24 -6.48 9.08
CA GLY A 76 -15.31 -7.52 10.10
C GLY A 76 -14.34 -7.26 11.25
N MET A 77 -13.08 -6.92 10.95
CA MET A 77 -12.09 -6.55 11.98
C MET A 77 -12.52 -5.32 12.81
N LEU A 78 -13.07 -4.28 12.17
CA LEU A 78 -13.54 -3.09 12.89
C LEU A 78 -14.74 -3.43 13.79
N ARG A 79 -15.72 -4.18 13.29
CA ARG A 79 -16.90 -4.56 14.05
C ARG A 79 -16.57 -5.55 15.17
N ASP A 80 -15.95 -6.66 14.83
CA ASP A 80 -15.77 -7.81 15.73
C ASP A 80 -14.52 -7.65 16.60
N GLY A 81 -13.47 -7.01 16.06
CA GLY A 81 -12.21 -6.78 16.76
C GLY A 81 -12.17 -5.48 17.58
N LEU A 82 -12.82 -4.40 17.11
CA LEU A 82 -12.81 -3.10 17.79
C LEU A 82 -14.17 -2.68 18.37
N GLY A 83 -15.26 -3.39 18.07
CA GLY A 83 -16.62 -2.99 18.46
C GLY A 83 -17.16 -1.81 17.66
N LEU A 84 -16.60 -1.51 16.49
CA LEU A 84 -16.93 -0.34 15.67
C LEU A 84 -17.78 -0.75 14.46
N ALA A 85 -19.09 -0.78 14.65
CA ALA A 85 -20.03 -1.19 13.59
C ALA A 85 -20.29 -0.10 12.53
N ASN A 86 -20.14 1.18 12.89
CA ASN A 86 -20.61 2.32 12.09
C ASN A 86 -19.48 3.07 11.36
N VAL A 87 -18.30 2.46 11.23
CA VAL A 87 -17.17 3.07 10.50
C VAL A 87 -17.41 2.94 9.01
N ASP A 88 -17.66 4.07 8.37
CA ASP A 88 -17.83 4.14 6.92
C ASP A 88 -16.48 4.20 6.19
N ILE A 89 -16.30 3.27 5.26
CA ILE A 89 -15.07 3.03 4.51
C ILE A 89 -15.32 3.34 3.04
N LYS A 90 -14.62 4.37 2.55
CA LYS A 90 -14.69 4.83 1.17
C LYS A 90 -13.93 3.90 0.24
N SER A 91 -12.69 3.56 0.57
CA SER A 91 -11.88 2.64 -0.23
C SER A 91 -10.89 1.85 0.64
N VAL A 92 -10.51 0.69 0.13
CA VAL A 92 -9.50 -0.18 0.72
C VAL A 92 -8.61 -0.67 -0.40
N HIS A 93 -7.32 -0.73 -0.15
CA HIS A 93 -6.37 -1.29 -1.10
C HIS A 93 -5.25 -2.01 -0.36
N ARG A 94 -4.96 -3.24 -0.77
CA ARG A 94 -3.83 -3.99 -0.24
C ARG A 94 -2.61 -3.77 -1.12
N LYS A 95 -1.52 -3.26 -0.54
CA LYS A 95 -0.22 -3.21 -1.22
C LYS A 95 0.48 -4.55 -1.04
N GLU A 96 0.92 -5.12 -2.16
CA GLU A 96 1.69 -6.36 -2.18
C GLU A 96 2.92 -6.27 -1.27
N SER A 97 3.19 -7.37 -0.60
CA SER A 97 4.40 -7.53 0.20
C SER A 97 5.59 -7.89 -0.67
N ARG A 98 6.79 -7.52 -0.21
CA ARG A 98 8.02 -8.10 -0.72
C ARG A 98 8.34 -9.34 0.12
N GLY A 99 7.93 -10.52 -0.35
CA GLY A 99 8.19 -11.82 0.29
C GLY A 99 7.00 -12.40 1.08
N ALA A 100 7.28 -13.21 2.11
CA ALA A 100 6.30 -14.05 2.80
C ALA A 100 5.33 -13.33 3.77
N LEU A 101 5.41 -12.00 3.88
CA LEU A 101 4.52 -11.23 4.77
C LEU A 101 3.20 -10.89 4.06
N PRO A 102 2.08 -10.72 4.77
CA PRO A 102 0.75 -10.51 4.17
C PRO A 102 0.50 -9.10 3.58
N GLY A 103 1.54 -8.28 3.45
CA GLY A 103 1.46 -6.93 2.91
C GLY A 103 0.84 -5.92 3.88
N ILE A 104 0.55 -4.73 3.37
CA ILE A 104 -0.12 -3.66 4.13
C ILE A 104 -1.45 -3.32 3.49
N VAL A 105 -2.47 -3.10 4.30
CA VAL A 105 -3.78 -2.64 3.83
C VAL A 105 -3.91 -1.16 4.13
N VAL A 106 -4.13 -0.36 3.09
CA VAL A 106 -4.41 1.07 3.20
C VAL A 106 -5.92 1.26 3.15
N VAL A 107 -6.48 1.89 4.17
CA VAL A 107 -7.92 2.13 4.31
C VAL A 107 -8.18 3.63 4.30
N GLU A 108 -9.12 4.08 3.46
CA GLU A 108 -9.64 5.45 3.45
C GLU A 108 -11.05 5.47 4.02
N THR A 109 -11.24 6.22 5.11
CA THR A 109 -12.57 6.46 5.68
C THR A 109 -13.26 7.62 4.97
N SER A 110 -14.59 7.62 5.00
CA SER A 110 -15.37 8.71 4.38
C SER A 110 -15.13 10.07 5.04
N ASN A 111 -14.84 10.09 6.35
CA ASN A 111 -14.53 11.30 7.10
C ASN A 111 -13.40 11.07 8.13
N MET A 112 -12.89 12.16 8.70
CA MET A 112 -11.79 12.13 9.67
C MET A 112 -12.23 11.56 11.02
N GLU A 113 -13.49 11.75 11.40
CA GLU A 113 -14.09 11.31 12.66
C GLU A 113 -14.06 9.78 12.79
N ASN A 114 -14.43 9.07 11.72
CA ASN A 114 -14.32 7.62 11.60
C ASN A 114 -12.87 7.15 11.83
N LYS A 115 -11.89 7.78 11.17
CA LYS A 115 -10.47 7.45 11.41
C LYS A 115 -10.08 7.71 12.86
N LYS A 116 -10.48 8.84 13.46
CA LYS A 116 -10.18 9.16 14.87
C LYS A 116 -10.75 8.09 15.80
N GLU A 117 -11.96 7.63 15.54
CA GLU A 117 -12.60 6.57 16.32
C GLU A 117 -11.81 5.25 16.24
N VAL A 118 -11.40 4.83 15.04
CA VAL A 118 -10.51 3.67 14.86
C VAL A 118 -9.20 3.88 15.60
N MET A 119 -8.55 5.04 15.46
CA MET A 119 -7.26 5.31 16.11
C MET A 119 -7.34 5.33 17.65
N LYS A 120 -8.49 5.75 18.22
CA LYS A 120 -8.74 5.73 19.67
C LYS A 120 -8.94 4.30 20.19
N ASN A 121 -9.62 3.45 19.40
CA ASN A 121 -9.97 2.10 19.82
C ASN A 121 -8.95 1.04 19.42
N LYS A 122 -7.98 1.34 18.56
CA LYS A 122 -7.02 0.35 18.03
C LYS A 122 -6.28 -0.48 19.09
N SER A 123 -6.07 0.05 20.30
CA SER A 123 -5.45 -0.67 21.42
C SER A 123 -6.33 -1.79 21.98
N LYS A 124 -7.63 -1.76 21.69
CA LYS A 124 -8.60 -2.81 22.05
C LYS A 124 -8.52 -4.03 21.15
N LEU A 125 -7.83 -3.95 20.00
CA LEU A 125 -7.65 -5.08 19.10
C LEU A 125 -6.80 -6.14 19.79
N LYS A 126 -7.44 -7.18 20.30
CA LYS A 126 -6.76 -8.30 20.95
C LYS A 126 -6.30 -9.29 19.90
N SER A 127 -5.13 -9.89 20.14
CA SER A 127 -4.64 -11.00 19.33
C SER A 127 -5.62 -12.17 19.46
N SER A 128 -6.09 -12.69 18.33
CA SER A 128 -6.98 -13.84 18.23
C SER A 128 -6.54 -14.70 17.04
N ARG A 129 -7.14 -15.90 16.86
CA ARG A 129 -6.89 -16.73 15.66
C ARG A 129 -7.14 -15.97 14.35
N GLN A 130 -8.06 -15.01 14.35
CA GLN A 130 -8.42 -14.23 13.16
C GLN A 130 -7.58 -12.96 13.00
N PHE A 131 -7.07 -12.40 14.11
CA PHE A 131 -6.35 -11.12 14.14
C PHE A 131 -5.00 -11.26 14.87
N GLU A 132 -4.21 -12.25 14.48
CA GLU A 132 -2.94 -12.50 15.14
C GLU A 132 -1.95 -11.35 14.85
N LYS A 133 -1.52 -10.65 15.91
CA LYS A 133 -0.55 -9.54 15.83
C LYS A 133 -0.91 -8.50 14.75
N VAL A 134 -2.19 -8.20 14.59
CA VAL A 134 -2.64 -7.15 13.66
C VAL A 134 -2.37 -5.78 14.29
N TYR A 135 -1.79 -4.86 13.53
CA TYR A 135 -1.48 -3.51 13.99
C TYR A 135 -2.16 -2.46 13.12
N ILE A 136 -2.66 -1.41 13.76
CA ILE A 136 -3.27 -0.27 13.10
C ILE A 136 -2.43 0.98 13.35
N GLU A 137 -2.06 1.66 12.27
CA GLU A 137 -1.22 2.86 12.29
C GLU A 137 -1.85 3.99 11.48
N ASN A 138 -1.42 5.23 11.76
CA ASN A 138 -1.76 6.34 10.88
C ASN A 138 -1.05 6.15 9.54
N ASP A 139 -1.76 6.45 8.45
CA ASP A 139 -1.09 6.68 7.18
C ASP A 139 -0.26 7.97 7.30
N MET A 140 0.98 7.92 6.81
CA MET A 140 1.94 9.02 6.93
C MET A 140 2.61 9.26 5.59
N PRO A 141 2.88 10.53 5.23
CA PRO A 141 3.66 10.85 4.03
C PRO A 141 5.02 10.15 4.03
N LEU A 142 5.52 9.84 2.83
CA LEU A 142 6.78 9.13 2.63
C LEU A 142 7.95 9.83 3.35
N GLU A 143 8.03 11.15 3.23
CA GLU A 143 9.06 11.99 3.86
C GLU A 143 9.07 11.83 5.38
N THR A 144 7.88 11.89 6.00
CA THR A 144 7.74 11.70 7.46
C THR A 144 8.17 10.30 7.88
N ARG A 145 7.80 9.28 7.09
CA ARG A 145 8.21 7.89 7.36
C ARG A 145 9.72 7.73 7.26
N ASN A 146 10.35 8.30 6.23
CA ASN A 146 11.79 8.24 6.03
C ASN A 146 12.53 8.95 7.16
N PHE A 147 12.06 10.14 7.56
CA PHE A 147 12.60 10.87 8.70
C PHE A 147 12.50 10.06 10.00
N GLN A 148 11.33 9.48 10.31
CA GLN A 148 11.17 8.66 11.51
C GLN A 148 12.09 7.44 11.50
N ASN A 149 12.25 6.78 10.36
CA ASN A 149 13.13 5.61 10.24
C ASN A 149 14.59 6.00 10.48
N ALA A 150 15.06 7.08 9.85
CA ALA A 150 16.42 7.59 10.04
C ALA A 150 16.67 7.94 11.53
N MET A 151 15.74 8.65 12.17
CA MET A 151 15.89 9.00 13.58
C MET A 151 15.81 7.81 14.52
N ARG A 152 15.00 6.78 14.22
CA ARG A 152 15.01 5.52 14.99
C ARG A 152 16.39 4.86 14.93
N THR A 153 17.03 4.87 13.77
CA THR A 153 18.41 4.36 13.62
C THR A 153 19.37 5.16 14.49
N VAL A 154 19.35 6.49 14.41
CA VAL A 154 20.22 7.35 15.25
C VAL A 154 20.00 7.10 16.74
N LEU A 155 18.74 7.04 17.20
CA LEU A 155 18.43 6.78 18.61
C LEU A 155 18.92 5.41 19.07
N LYS A 156 18.86 4.40 18.20
CA LYS A 156 19.38 3.06 18.48
C LYS A 156 20.90 3.07 18.62
N GLU A 157 21.61 3.73 17.72
CA GLU A 157 23.08 3.89 17.80
C GLU A 157 23.50 4.66 19.05
N MET A 158 22.68 5.61 19.51
CA MET A 158 22.92 6.33 20.78
C MET A 158 22.50 5.54 22.04
N GLY A 159 21.92 4.34 21.90
CA GLY A 159 21.37 3.58 23.03
C GLY A 159 20.15 4.20 23.71
N LYS A 160 19.46 5.13 23.03
CA LYS A 160 18.31 5.91 23.54
C LYS A 160 16.98 5.52 22.89
N ASP A 161 16.92 4.40 22.18
CA ASP A 161 15.71 3.91 21.50
C ASP A 161 14.55 3.64 22.49
N LYS A 162 14.88 3.31 23.73
CA LYS A 162 13.91 3.09 24.80
C LYS A 162 13.39 4.40 25.40
N ASP A 163 14.18 5.47 25.35
CA ASP A 163 13.88 6.75 26.04
C ASP A 163 12.92 7.62 25.24
N TYR A 164 12.77 7.39 23.93
CA TYR A 164 11.94 8.21 23.06
C TYR A 164 10.90 7.40 22.29
N LYS A 165 9.81 8.05 21.89
CA LYS A 165 8.78 7.51 21.00
C LYS A 165 8.30 8.56 20.02
N PHE A 166 7.82 8.11 18.86
CA PHE A 166 7.19 8.99 17.89
C PHE A 166 5.68 9.14 18.14
N ALA A 167 5.18 10.37 18.00
CA ALA A 167 3.76 10.70 17.93
C ALA A 167 3.53 11.59 16.71
N GLY A 168 3.14 10.99 15.59
CA GLY A 168 3.16 11.68 14.30
C GLY A 168 4.59 12.10 13.95
N SER A 169 4.79 13.32 13.48
CA SER A 169 6.11 13.87 13.14
C SER A 169 6.96 14.29 14.35
N ARG A 170 6.46 14.13 15.58
CA ARG A 170 7.14 14.57 16.80
C ARG A 170 7.85 13.43 17.52
N LEU A 171 9.06 13.69 18.00
CA LEU A 171 9.77 12.83 18.94
C LEU A 171 9.42 13.25 20.37
N LEU A 172 8.96 12.32 21.19
CA LEU A 172 8.58 12.55 22.58
C LEU A 172 9.47 11.71 23.49
N ALA A 173 9.99 12.31 24.55
CA ALA A 173 10.58 11.55 25.64
C ALA A 173 9.50 10.67 26.30
N LYS A 174 9.80 9.40 26.52
CA LYS A 174 8.98 8.53 27.37
C LYS A 174 9.24 8.97 28.81
N ARG A 175 8.20 9.49 29.45
CA ARG A 175 8.21 9.64 30.91
C ARG A 175 8.15 8.23 31.49
N THR A 176 9.23 7.82 32.15
CA THR A 176 9.26 6.69 33.08
C THR A 176 8.34 6.95 34.26
#